data_AF-A0A814C6Z9-F1
#
_entry.id   AF-A0A814C6Z9-F1
#
_cell.length_a   1.000
_cell.length_b   1.000
_cell.length_c   1.000
_cell.angle_alpha   90.00
_cell.angle_beta   90.00
_cell.angle_gamma   90.00
#
_symmetry.space_group_name_H-M   'P 1'
#
loop_
_entity.id
_entity.type
_entity.pdbx_description
1 polymer ?
#
loop_
_entity_poly.entity_id
_entity_poly.type
_entity_poly.pdbx_seq_one_letter_code
_entity_poly.pdbx_strand_id
1 'polypeptide(L)'
;MNEDFGLSPASTLKTITAAVALHYLGKDFIYMTLLQHSGDLHDDGFLDRYIYIVDCRENQFTMYLQPGKNVNDQASIVGLEMIPPSVTFINELTTSAAGMTGDEDALLYLSSHENIGCLRGTVSLDVPRNFLIRSSIPDAALYITNELKQAMQERNIFITEPCKTITTIEEHASDRKTIRIHQSPTLDHNRITTSAIAGVLFSIQKEECFNEFYNSLPNYKEHTYEKRFSQQCYVLCWICPKATKW
;
A
#
# COMPACT_ATOMS: atom_id res chain seq x y z
N MET A 1 1.81 -35.18 -18.14
CA MET A 1 1.28 -34.35 -17.04
C MET A 1 0.07 -33.60 -17.57
N ASN A 2 -0.97 -33.39 -16.77
CA ASN A 2 -2.27 -32.86 -17.20
C ASN A 2 -2.27 -31.32 -17.33
N GLU A 3 -1.59 -30.81 -18.37
CA GLU A 3 -1.36 -29.38 -18.57
C GLU A 3 -2.61 -28.54 -18.85
N ASP A 4 -3.70 -29.17 -19.29
CA ASP A 4 -5.00 -28.55 -19.57
C ASP A 4 -5.93 -28.53 -18.35
N PHE A 5 -5.50 -29.07 -17.20
CA PHE A 5 -6.29 -29.04 -15.98
C PHE A 5 -6.05 -27.72 -15.22
N GLY A 6 -7.13 -26.99 -14.93
CA GLY A 6 -7.05 -25.72 -14.22
C GLY A 6 -6.74 -25.90 -12.73
N LEU A 7 -5.68 -25.27 -12.24
CA LEU A 7 -5.26 -25.30 -10.83
C LEU A 7 -5.29 -23.89 -10.24
N SER A 8 -5.27 -23.79 -8.89
CA SER A 8 -5.10 -22.50 -8.22
C SER A 8 -3.67 -22.00 -8.45
N PRO A 9 -3.47 -20.86 -9.13
CA PRO A 9 -2.11 -20.37 -9.43
C PRO A 9 -1.38 -19.80 -8.21
N ALA A 10 -2.09 -19.52 -7.11
CA ALA A 10 -1.55 -18.75 -5.99
C ALA A 10 -0.79 -17.49 -6.51
N SER A 11 0.42 -17.23 -6.01
CA SER A 11 1.21 -16.07 -6.44
C SER A 11 1.78 -16.16 -7.86
N THR A 12 1.69 -17.31 -8.55
CA THR A 12 2.10 -17.39 -9.96
C THR A 12 1.20 -16.57 -10.87
N LEU A 13 -0.02 -16.22 -10.45
CA LEU A 13 -0.89 -15.29 -11.18
C LEU A 13 -0.24 -13.90 -11.36
N LYS A 14 0.66 -13.51 -10.45
CA LYS A 14 1.38 -12.22 -10.54
C LYS A 14 2.27 -12.13 -11.78
N THR A 15 2.74 -13.25 -12.32
CA THR A 15 3.54 -13.22 -13.57
C THR A 15 2.68 -12.78 -14.74
N ILE A 16 1.42 -13.21 -14.79
CA ILE A 16 0.48 -12.78 -15.83
C ILE A 16 0.13 -11.31 -15.66
N THR A 17 -0.19 -10.87 -14.44
CA THR A 17 -0.51 -9.46 -14.19
C THR A 17 0.68 -8.55 -14.50
N ALA A 18 1.91 -8.94 -14.15
CA ALA A 18 3.13 -8.19 -14.46
C ALA A 18 3.39 -8.12 -15.97
N ALA A 19 3.24 -9.25 -16.68
CA ALA A 19 3.38 -9.32 -18.12
C ALA A 19 2.40 -8.39 -18.84
N VAL A 20 1.12 -8.45 -18.45
CA VAL A 20 0.06 -7.61 -19.01
C VAL A 20 0.31 -6.13 -18.69
N ALA A 21 0.70 -5.79 -17.45
CA ALA A 21 0.98 -4.41 -17.07
C ALA A 21 2.14 -3.81 -17.89
N LEU A 22 3.24 -4.54 -18.05
CA LEU A 22 4.38 -4.08 -18.87
C LEU A 22 4.00 -3.91 -20.34
N HIS A 23 3.18 -4.81 -20.89
CA HIS A 23 2.72 -4.71 -22.27
C HIS A 23 1.79 -3.51 -22.51
N TYR A 24 0.82 -3.27 -21.62
CA TYR A 24 -0.16 -2.20 -21.80
C TYR A 24 0.34 -0.82 -21.37
N LEU A 25 1.07 -0.73 -20.25
CA LEU A 25 1.53 0.54 -19.69
C LEU A 25 2.91 0.94 -20.24
N GLY A 26 3.73 -0.05 -20.61
CA GLY A 26 5.13 0.14 -20.96
C GLY A 26 6.03 0.22 -19.72
N LYS A 27 7.33 -0.07 -19.91
CA LYS A 27 8.33 -0.06 -18.85
C LYS A 27 8.59 1.33 -18.24
N ASP A 28 8.30 2.39 -18.99
CA ASP A 28 8.55 3.78 -18.59
C ASP A 28 7.30 4.44 -17.98
N PHE A 29 6.25 3.67 -17.70
CA PHE A 29 5.06 4.19 -17.05
C PHE A 29 5.36 4.65 -15.63
N ILE A 30 5.02 5.91 -15.34
CA ILE A 30 5.19 6.52 -14.03
C ILE A 30 3.80 6.95 -13.55
N TYR A 31 3.43 6.51 -12.35
CA TYR A 31 2.22 6.98 -11.71
C TYR A 31 2.37 8.44 -11.28
N MET A 32 1.30 9.22 -11.45
CA MET A 32 1.29 10.65 -11.13
C MET A 32 0.50 10.89 -9.84
N THR A 33 1.12 11.64 -8.91
CA THR A 33 0.38 12.28 -7.81
C THR A 33 -0.15 13.62 -8.31
N LEU A 34 -1.47 13.81 -8.23
CA LEU A 34 -2.14 15.03 -8.69
C LEU A 34 -2.64 15.84 -7.50
N LEU A 35 -2.34 17.14 -7.52
CA LEU A 35 -2.95 18.13 -6.63
C LEU A 35 -3.82 19.04 -7.49
N GLN A 36 -5.10 19.14 -7.16
CA GLN A 36 -6.08 19.92 -7.91
C GLN A 36 -6.87 20.79 -6.95
N HIS A 37 -7.53 21.84 -7.44
CA HIS A 37 -8.48 22.60 -6.65
C HIS A 37 -9.76 22.84 -7.44
N SER A 38 -10.84 23.08 -6.72
CA SER A 38 -12.07 23.70 -7.21
C SER A 38 -12.20 25.08 -6.59
N GLY A 39 -13.09 25.90 -7.15
CA GLY A 39 -13.29 27.27 -6.68
C GLY A 39 -12.24 28.23 -7.17
N ASP A 40 -12.47 29.49 -6.85
CA ASP A 40 -11.64 30.60 -7.29
C ASP A 40 -10.64 30.96 -6.18
N LEU A 41 -9.43 31.31 -6.59
CA LEU A 41 -8.43 31.90 -5.69
C LEU A 41 -8.65 33.42 -5.69
N HIS A 42 -9.04 33.94 -4.53
CA HIS A 42 -9.31 35.36 -4.32
C HIS A 42 -7.98 36.12 -4.17
N ASP A 43 -8.00 37.44 -4.39
CA ASP A 43 -6.80 38.29 -4.36
C ASP A 43 -6.11 38.34 -2.98
N ASP A 44 -6.82 37.97 -1.91
CA ASP A 44 -6.30 37.85 -0.54
C ASP A 44 -5.63 36.49 -0.25
N GLY A 45 -5.56 35.61 -1.26
CA GLY A 45 -5.01 34.26 -1.16
C GLY A 45 -5.99 33.22 -0.61
N PHE A 46 -7.28 33.57 -0.46
CA PHE A 46 -8.31 32.62 -0.05
C PHE A 46 -8.80 31.77 -1.22
N LEU A 47 -8.76 30.44 -1.06
CA LEU A 47 -9.40 29.50 -1.98
C LEU A 47 -10.78 29.17 -1.43
N ASP A 48 -11.83 29.49 -2.17
CA ASP A 48 -13.20 29.40 -1.66
C ASP A 48 -13.84 28.01 -1.74
N ARG A 49 -13.12 27.00 -2.26
CA ARG A 49 -13.55 25.60 -2.30
C ARG A 49 -12.40 24.61 -2.02
N TYR A 50 -12.50 23.41 -2.60
CA TYR A 50 -11.77 22.23 -2.19
C TYR A 50 -10.44 22.10 -2.91
N ILE A 51 -9.45 21.56 -2.22
CA ILE A 51 -8.27 20.94 -2.82
C ILE A 51 -8.47 19.43 -2.85
N TYR A 52 -7.99 18.80 -3.91
CA TYR A 52 -8.08 17.38 -4.19
C TYR A 52 -6.66 16.86 -4.31
N ILE A 53 -6.36 15.75 -3.64
CA ILE A 53 -5.12 15.01 -3.80
C ILE A 53 -5.43 13.59 -4.26
N VAL A 54 -4.88 13.24 -5.42
CA VAL A 54 -4.89 11.88 -5.94
C VAL A 54 -3.48 11.37 -5.85
N ASP A 55 -3.23 10.52 -4.86
CA ASP A 55 -1.92 9.95 -4.59
C ASP A 55 -1.88 8.47 -4.99
N CYS A 56 -0.76 8.06 -5.56
CA CYS A 56 -0.53 6.73 -6.11
C CYS A 56 0.64 6.01 -5.43
N ARG A 57 1.06 6.47 -4.24
CA ARG A 57 2.09 5.78 -3.45
C ARG A 57 1.64 4.36 -3.10
N GLU A 58 2.61 3.52 -2.72
CA GLU A 58 2.42 2.10 -2.35
C GLU A 58 1.48 1.87 -1.16
N ASN A 59 0.94 2.92 -0.52
CA ASN A 59 0.06 2.88 0.65
C ASN A 59 0.56 1.92 1.75
N GLN A 60 1.88 1.88 1.93
CA GLN A 60 2.57 1.04 2.89
C GLN A 60 3.36 1.92 3.84
N PHE A 61 3.45 1.50 5.09
CA PHE A 61 4.39 2.03 6.06
C PHE A 61 5.43 0.96 6.40
N THR A 62 6.59 1.42 6.85
CA THR A 62 7.70 0.54 7.22
C THR A 62 7.90 0.58 8.73
N MET A 63 8.12 -0.59 9.32
CA MET A 63 8.48 -0.74 10.71
C MET A 63 9.81 -1.45 10.82
N TYR A 64 10.72 -0.87 11.62
CA TYR A 64 12.02 -1.41 11.92
C TYR A 64 12.00 -2.07 13.28
N LEU A 65 12.36 -3.34 13.30
CA LEU A 65 12.37 -4.21 14.45
C LEU A 65 13.81 -4.58 14.81
N GLN A 66 14.02 -4.81 16.09
CA GLN A 66 15.28 -5.31 16.62
C GLN A 66 15.01 -6.51 17.53
N PRO A 67 15.72 -7.64 17.35
CA PRO A 67 15.66 -8.73 18.31
C PRO A 67 16.23 -8.29 19.68
N GLY A 68 15.75 -8.96 20.72
CA GLY A 68 16.32 -8.90 22.06
C GLY A 68 17.73 -9.51 22.11
N LYS A 69 18.32 -9.59 23.32
CA LYS A 69 19.70 -10.07 23.46
C LYS A 69 19.78 -11.60 23.43
N ASN A 70 18.76 -12.27 23.94
CA ASN A 70 18.64 -13.71 24.05
C ASN A 70 17.32 -14.20 23.44
N VAL A 71 17.24 -15.50 23.17
CA VAL A 71 15.99 -16.15 22.76
C VAL A 71 14.92 -15.95 23.84
N ASN A 72 13.69 -15.68 23.42
CA ASN A 72 12.51 -15.30 24.21
C ASN A 72 12.55 -13.89 24.81
N ASP A 73 13.65 -13.13 24.68
CA ASP A 73 13.63 -11.71 25.03
C ASP A 73 12.63 -10.96 24.14
N GLN A 74 12.01 -9.90 24.67
CA GLN A 74 11.09 -9.05 23.89
C GLN A 74 11.85 -8.36 22.75
N ALA A 75 11.35 -8.50 21.53
CA ALA A 75 11.82 -7.74 20.38
C ALA A 75 11.22 -6.33 20.41
N SER A 76 11.96 -5.32 19.96
CA SER A 76 11.56 -3.91 20.07
C SER A 76 11.36 -3.25 18.72
N ILE A 77 10.39 -2.34 18.64
CA ILE A 77 10.27 -1.39 17.52
C ILE A 77 11.34 -0.32 17.73
N VAL A 78 12.26 -0.19 16.77
CA VAL A 78 13.38 0.77 16.82
C VAL A 78 13.22 1.93 15.86
N GLY A 79 12.30 1.82 14.92
CA GLY A 79 12.05 2.86 13.94
C GLY A 79 10.75 2.61 13.20
N LEU A 80 10.21 3.68 12.66
CA LEU A 80 8.97 3.67 11.92
C LEU A 80 9.03 4.76 10.85
N GLU A 81 8.60 4.44 9.64
CA GLU A 81 8.53 5.37 8.51
C GLU A 81 7.11 5.39 7.93
N MET A 82 6.61 6.58 7.62
CA MET A 82 5.26 6.83 7.09
C MET A 82 4.14 6.32 8.01
N ILE A 83 4.26 6.52 9.33
CA ILE A 83 3.23 6.06 10.27
C ILE A 83 1.97 6.90 10.11
N PRO A 84 0.79 6.28 9.98
CA PRO A 84 -0.46 6.99 10.19
C PRO A 84 -0.53 7.53 11.63
N PRO A 85 -0.68 8.85 11.84
CA PRO A 85 -0.50 9.51 13.14
C PRO A 85 -1.46 9.03 14.24
N SER A 86 -2.47 8.24 13.88
CA SER A 86 -3.49 7.75 14.78
C SER A 86 -3.26 6.34 15.32
N VAL A 87 -2.26 5.58 14.82
CA VAL A 87 -2.10 4.16 15.18
C VAL A 87 -1.24 3.95 16.43
N THR A 88 -1.80 3.28 17.43
CA THR A 88 -1.09 2.80 18.61
C THR A 88 -0.65 1.35 18.39
N PHE A 89 0.63 1.04 18.64
CA PHE A 89 1.13 -0.32 18.49
C PHE A 89 1.24 -1.05 19.84
N ILE A 90 0.64 -2.24 19.91
CA ILE A 90 0.83 -3.19 21.01
C ILE A 90 1.86 -4.22 20.56
N ASN A 91 3.00 -4.26 21.25
CA ASN A 91 4.13 -5.10 20.88
C ASN A 91 4.23 -6.36 21.75
N GLU A 92 3.88 -7.50 21.17
CA GLU A 92 3.99 -8.83 21.78
C GLU A 92 5.09 -9.69 21.11
N LEU A 93 5.98 -9.07 20.33
CA LEU A 93 7.06 -9.77 19.63
C LEU A 93 8.11 -10.30 20.61
N THR A 94 8.57 -11.51 20.35
CA THR A 94 9.68 -12.15 21.09
C THR A 94 10.81 -12.51 20.13
N THR A 95 11.97 -12.84 20.69
CA THR A 95 13.16 -13.18 19.91
C THR A 95 13.24 -14.69 19.71
N SER A 96 13.33 -15.17 18.48
CA SER A 96 13.54 -16.59 18.17
C SER A 96 15.03 -16.94 18.04
N ALA A 97 15.35 -18.23 18.03
CA ALA A 97 16.69 -18.71 17.72
C ALA A 97 17.06 -18.38 16.28
N ALA A 98 18.36 -18.23 16.00
CA ALA A 98 18.88 -17.94 14.66
C ALA A 98 18.37 -18.93 13.60
N GLY A 99 18.08 -18.43 12.40
CA GLY A 99 17.59 -19.23 11.27
C GLY A 99 16.11 -19.63 11.33
N MET A 100 15.34 -19.13 12.30
CA MET A 100 13.90 -19.34 12.36
C MET A 100 13.20 -18.24 11.56
N THR A 101 12.96 -18.51 10.27
CA THR A 101 12.14 -17.69 9.37
C THR A 101 10.97 -18.50 8.84
N GLY A 102 9.73 -18.02 8.95
CA GLY A 102 8.52 -18.72 8.51
C GLY A 102 7.19 -18.08 8.94
N ASP A 103 6.13 -18.88 9.03
CA ASP A 103 4.76 -18.41 9.28
C ASP A 103 4.56 -17.76 10.68
N GLU A 104 5.52 -17.91 11.60
CA GLU A 104 5.54 -17.30 12.95
C GLU A 104 6.48 -16.09 13.07
N ASP A 105 6.94 -15.55 11.94
CA ASP A 105 7.74 -14.31 11.90
C ASP A 105 6.92 -13.12 12.39
N ALA A 106 7.52 -11.93 12.49
CA ALA A 106 6.83 -10.73 12.96
C ALA A 106 5.59 -10.41 12.10
N LEU A 107 4.40 -10.67 12.67
CA LEU A 107 3.10 -10.41 12.09
C LEU A 107 2.52 -9.13 12.68
N LEU A 108 2.04 -8.26 11.80
CA LEU A 108 1.31 -7.06 12.17
C LEU A 108 -0.16 -7.23 11.82
N TYR A 109 -1.01 -7.14 12.84
CA TYR A 109 -2.47 -7.13 12.71
C TYR A 109 -2.96 -5.72 12.95
N LEU A 110 -3.66 -5.15 11.97
CA LEU A 110 -4.30 -3.85 12.08
C LEU A 110 -5.80 -4.08 12.30
N SER A 111 -6.35 -3.56 13.40
CA SER A 111 -7.80 -3.61 13.64
C SER A 111 -8.52 -2.72 12.61
N SER A 112 -9.63 -3.21 12.06
CA SER A 112 -10.41 -2.50 11.03
C SER A 112 -11.26 -1.34 11.60
N HIS A 113 -11.41 -1.27 12.93
CA HIS A 113 -12.29 -0.30 13.59
C HIS A 113 -11.63 0.49 14.72
N GLU A 114 -10.44 0.08 15.14
CA GLU A 114 -9.65 0.76 16.17
C GLU A 114 -8.29 1.09 15.56
N ASN A 115 -7.76 2.28 15.82
CA ASN A 115 -6.39 2.62 15.38
C ASN A 115 -5.35 1.91 16.27
N ILE A 116 -5.46 0.59 16.39
CA ILE A 116 -4.59 -0.27 17.18
C ILE A 116 -3.97 -1.32 16.24
N GLY A 117 -2.64 -1.37 16.24
CA GLY A 117 -1.86 -2.40 15.57
C GLY A 117 -1.25 -3.35 16.58
N CYS A 118 -1.51 -4.65 16.46
CA CYS A 118 -0.92 -5.67 17.32
C CYS A 118 0.22 -6.39 16.56
N LEU A 119 1.40 -6.41 17.16
CA LEU A 119 2.56 -7.13 16.65
C LEU A 119 2.73 -8.44 17.40
N ARG A 120 2.77 -9.56 16.68
CA ARG A 120 2.86 -10.92 17.24
C ARG A 120 3.84 -11.77 16.46
N GLY A 121 4.30 -12.86 17.07
CA GLY A 121 5.28 -13.77 16.48
C GLY A 121 6.69 -13.47 16.95
N THR A 122 7.67 -13.78 16.11
CA THR A 122 9.08 -13.79 16.49
C THR A 122 9.98 -13.01 15.53
N VAL A 123 11.10 -12.51 16.06
CA VAL A 123 12.19 -11.90 15.30
C VAL A 123 13.45 -12.71 15.57
N SER A 124 14.03 -13.30 14.52
CA SER A 124 15.18 -14.20 14.67
C SER A 124 16.44 -13.45 15.14
N LEU A 125 17.22 -14.04 16.04
CA LEU A 125 18.37 -13.40 16.68
C LEU A 125 19.47 -12.95 15.70
N ASP A 126 19.55 -13.60 14.53
CA ASP A 126 20.53 -13.36 13.47
C ASP A 126 20.10 -12.31 12.44
N VAL A 127 18.88 -11.77 12.52
CA VAL A 127 18.46 -10.69 11.63
C VAL A 127 19.15 -9.37 11.98
N PRO A 128 19.32 -8.45 11.01
CA PRO A 128 19.83 -7.11 11.28
C PRO A 128 19.02 -6.41 12.38
N ARG A 129 19.68 -5.52 13.14
CA ARG A 129 19.05 -4.75 14.23
C ARG A 129 18.04 -3.68 13.75
N ASN A 130 17.80 -3.64 12.47
CA ASN A 130 16.83 -2.82 11.77
C ASN A 130 16.02 -3.69 10.78
N PHE A 131 15.69 -4.92 11.19
CA PHE A 131 14.88 -5.83 10.39
C PHE A 131 13.55 -5.16 10.07
N LEU A 132 13.24 -5.05 8.78
CA LEU A 132 12.09 -4.28 8.33
C LEU A 132 10.91 -5.20 8.04
N ILE A 133 9.72 -4.77 8.44
CA ILE A 133 8.45 -5.28 7.94
C ILE A 133 7.67 -4.14 7.31
N ARG A 134 6.88 -4.44 6.29
CA ARG A 134 6.02 -3.48 5.60
C ARG A 134 4.57 -3.91 5.77
N SER A 135 3.70 -2.94 6.00
CA SER A 135 2.27 -3.18 6.11
C SER A 135 1.48 -2.03 5.50
N SER A 136 0.22 -2.29 5.17
CA SER A 136 -0.68 -1.30 4.59
C SER A 136 -1.03 -0.20 5.60
N ILE A 137 -1.05 1.04 5.15
CA ILE A 137 -1.52 2.19 5.93
C ILE A 137 -3.05 2.09 6.06
N PRO A 138 -3.62 1.99 7.28
CA PRO A 138 -5.07 2.13 7.48
C PRO A 138 -5.54 3.50 7.02
N ASP A 139 -6.62 3.54 6.24
CA ASP A 139 -7.15 4.79 5.65
C ASP A 139 -6.04 5.65 5.02
N ALA A 140 -5.28 5.05 4.10
CA ALA A 140 -4.17 5.71 3.39
C ALA A 140 -4.57 7.04 2.75
N ALA A 141 -5.83 7.13 2.36
CA ALA A 141 -6.49 8.28 1.84
C ALA A 141 -6.51 9.45 2.87
N LEU A 142 -7.06 9.22 4.07
CA LEU A 142 -7.04 10.22 5.13
C LEU A 142 -5.61 10.55 5.57
N TYR A 143 -4.73 9.56 5.56
CA TYR A 143 -3.31 9.73 5.90
C TYR A 143 -2.61 10.78 5.01
N ILE A 144 -2.61 10.60 3.68
CA ILE A 144 -1.96 11.57 2.77
C ILE A 144 -2.55 12.97 2.92
N THR A 145 -3.84 13.04 3.23
CA THR A 145 -4.53 14.32 3.36
C THR A 145 -4.12 15.05 4.64
N ASN A 146 -3.87 14.31 5.72
CA ASN A 146 -3.30 14.87 6.94
C ASN A 146 -1.83 15.27 6.76
N GLU A 147 -1.03 14.48 6.02
CA GLU A 147 0.34 14.88 5.65
C GLU A 147 0.35 16.18 4.86
N LEU A 148 -0.53 16.30 3.85
CA LEU A 148 -0.68 17.53 3.06
C LEU A 148 -1.10 18.70 3.96
N LYS A 149 -2.10 18.51 4.81
CA LYS A 149 -2.55 19.53 5.76
C LYS A 149 -1.40 20.03 6.64
N GLN A 150 -0.61 19.12 7.20
CA GLN A 150 0.56 19.48 8.00
C GLN A 150 1.58 20.28 7.18
N ALA A 151 1.94 19.79 5.99
CA ALA A 151 2.89 20.47 5.10
C ALA A 151 2.41 21.87 4.67
N MET A 152 1.10 22.09 4.60
CA MET A 152 0.49 23.39 4.32
C MET A 152 0.51 24.31 5.53
N GLN A 153 0.21 23.77 6.72
CA GLN A 153 0.31 24.52 7.98
C GLN A 153 1.73 25.01 8.26
N GLU A 154 2.75 24.20 7.96
CA GLU A 154 4.16 24.58 8.04
C GLU A 154 4.50 25.76 7.11
N ARG A 155 3.71 25.97 6.05
CA ARG A 155 3.81 27.10 5.12
C ARG A 155 2.82 28.23 5.44
N ASN A 156 2.21 28.23 6.63
CA ASN A 156 1.18 29.18 7.05
C ASN A 156 -0.09 29.19 6.18
N ILE A 157 -0.37 28.05 5.53
CA ILE A 157 -1.59 27.82 4.77
C ILE A 157 -2.51 26.96 5.65
N PHE A 158 -3.59 27.53 6.17
CA PHE A 158 -4.46 26.80 7.09
C PHE A 158 -5.60 26.14 6.35
N ILE A 159 -6.24 25.16 7.00
CA ILE A 159 -7.39 24.42 6.48
C ILE A 159 -8.50 24.59 7.50
N THR A 160 -9.60 25.23 7.12
CA THR A 160 -10.72 25.54 8.04
C THR A 160 -11.63 24.36 8.29
N GLU A 161 -11.87 23.54 7.26
CA GLU A 161 -12.77 22.39 7.35
C GLU A 161 -12.00 21.09 7.62
N PRO A 162 -12.63 20.08 8.25
CA PRO A 162 -12.00 18.77 8.44
C PRO A 162 -11.75 18.06 7.11
N CYS A 163 -10.60 17.40 6.99
CA CYS A 163 -10.26 16.56 5.84
C CYS A 163 -11.14 15.31 5.80
N LYS A 164 -11.51 14.86 4.58
CA LYS A 164 -12.47 13.76 4.40
C LYS A 164 -12.12 12.91 3.18
N THR A 165 -12.03 11.60 3.36
CA THR A 165 -11.91 10.62 2.27
C THR A 165 -13.19 10.58 1.43
N ILE A 166 -13.06 10.70 0.10
CA ILE A 166 -14.19 10.48 -0.82
C ILE A 166 -14.13 9.05 -1.33
N THR A 167 -14.94 8.18 -0.73
CA THR A 167 -15.12 6.79 -1.19
C THR A 167 -16.28 6.65 -2.17
N THR A 168 -17.10 7.70 -2.37
CA THR A 168 -18.31 7.64 -3.18
C THR A 168 -18.62 9.01 -3.76
N ILE A 169 -18.97 9.04 -5.05
CA ILE A 169 -19.58 10.20 -5.71
C ILE A 169 -20.87 10.52 -4.93
N GLU A 170 -20.86 11.55 -4.09
CA GLU A 170 -22.06 11.99 -3.39
C GLU A 170 -22.34 13.46 -3.66
N GLU A 171 -23.30 13.66 -4.56
CA GLU A 171 -24.32 14.72 -4.38
C GLU A 171 -25.76 14.29 -4.77
N HIS A 172 -26.03 13.02 -5.13
CA HIS A 172 -27.41 12.51 -5.38
C HIS A 172 -27.66 11.08 -4.85
N ALA A 173 -27.47 10.84 -3.55
CA ALA A 173 -27.63 9.50 -2.96
C ALA A 173 -29.07 9.09 -2.62
N SER A 174 -30.07 9.97 -2.76
CA SER A 174 -31.44 9.72 -2.26
C SER A 174 -32.33 8.83 -3.11
N ASP A 175 -31.93 8.45 -4.35
CA ASP A 175 -32.79 7.70 -5.29
C ASP A 175 -32.10 6.46 -5.91
N ARG A 176 -31.17 5.83 -5.19
CA ARG A 176 -30.48 4.65 -5.73
C ARG A 176 -31.30 3.36 -5.55
N LYS A 177 -31.91 2.88 -6.63
CA LYS A 177 -32.43 1.51 -6.75
C LYS A 177 -31.29 0.57 -7.15
N THR A 178 -30.92 -0.38 -6.28
CA THR A 178 -29.86 -1.36 -6.55
C THR A 178 -30.20 -2.22 -7.76
N ILE A 179 -29.45 -2.05 -8.86
CA ILE A 179 -29.69 -2.79 -10.12
C ILE A 179 -29.10 -4.21 -10.03
N ARG A 180 -27.91 -4.36 -9.43
CA ARG A 180 -27.27 -5.66 -9.20
C ARG A 180 -26.11 -5.54 -8.22
N ILE A 181 -25.97 -6.50 -7.32
CA ILE A 181 -24.77 -6.68 -6.49
C ILE A 181 -23.88 -7.71 -7.18
N HIS A 182 -22.60 -7.37 -7.38
CA HIS A 182 -21.59 -8.31 -7.85
C HIS A 182 -20.63 -8.61 -6.69
N GLN A 183 -20.66 -9.83 -6.18
CA GLN A 183 -19.67 -10.32 -5.24
C GLN A 183 -18.50 -10.91 -6.02
N SER A 184 -17.30 -10.38 -5.78
CA SER A 184 -16.07 -11.01 -6.26
C SER A 184 -15.90 -12.38 -5.59
N PRO A 185 -15.48 -13.41 -6.34
CA PRO A 185 -15.21 -14.72 -5.75
C PRO A 185 -14.03 -14.63 -4.75
N THR A 186 -13.98 -15.57 -3.80
CA THR A 186 -12.87 -15.68 -2.86
C THR A 186 -11.56 -16.03 -3.60
N LEU A 187 -10.41 -15.62 -3.06
CA LEU A 187 -9.10 -15.72 -3.71
C LEU A 187 -8.72 -17.16 -4.14
N ASP A 188 -9.33 -18.15 -3.50
CA ASP A 188 -9.21 -19.59 -3.74
C ASP A 188 -9.90 -20.09 -5.02
N HIS A 189 -10.68 -19.26 -5.73
CA HIS A 189 -11.41 -19.65 -6.95
C HIS A 189 -10.70 -19.35 -8.27
N ASN A 190 -9.55 -18.65 -8.25
CA ASN A 190 -8.76 -18.46 -9.48
C ASN A 190 -8.31 -19.84 -10.01
N ARG A 191 -8.58 -20.12 -11.28
CA ARG A 191 -8.16 -21.36 -11.95
C ARG A 191 -7.47 -21.01 -13.25
N ILE A 192 -6.27 -21.53 -13.43
CA ILE A 192 -5.52 -21.40 -14.68
C ILE A 192 -4.81 -22.71 -15.00
N THR A 193 -4.73 -23.03 -16.28
CA THR A 193 -4.03 -24.22 -16.76
C THR A 193 -2.53 -23.93 -16.87
N THR A 194 -1.70 -24.95 -16.71
CA THR A 194 -0.25 -24.82 -16.89
C THR A 194 0.08 -24.40 -18.32
N SER A 195 -0.69 -24.91 -19.30
CA SER A 195 -0.57 -24.52 -20.71
C SER A 195 -0.81 -23.02 -20.93
N ALA A 196 -1.81 -22.42 -20.25
CA ALA A 196 -2.08 -20.98 -20.35
C ALA A 196 -0.95 -20.14 -19.75
N ILE A 197 -0.41 -20.51 -18.59
CA ILE A 197 0.76 -19.82 -18.00
C ILE A 197 1.96 -19.92 -18.94
N ALA A 198 2.27 -21.12 -19.46
CA ALA A 198 3.38 -21.34 -20.38
C ALA A 198 3.20 -20.53 -21.67
N GLY A 199 1.99 -20.45 -22.20
CA GLY A 199 1.65 -19.63 -23.36
C GLY A 199 1.94 -18.14 -23.13
N VAL A 200 1.54 -17.59 -21.99
CA VAL A 200 1.86 -16.19 -21.62
C VAL A 200 3.37 -15.99 -21.50
N LEU A 201 4.09 -16.88 -20.81
CA LEU A 201 5.54 -16.80 -20.64
C LEU A 201 6.30 -16.91 -21.96
N PHE A 202 5.80 -17.72 -22.90
CA PHE A 202 6.40 -17.84 -24.23
C PHE A 202 6.08 -16.64 -25.12
N SER A 203 4.92 -16.02 -24.91
CA SER A 203 4.49 -14.85 -25.69
C SER A 203 5.30 -13.62 -25.31
N ILE A 204 5.52 -13.39 -24.01
CA ILE A 204 6.29 -12.22 -23.53
C ILE A 204 7.76 -12.24 -23.95
N GLN A 205 8.34 -13.40 -24.28
CA GLN A 205 9.70 -13.49 -24.82
C GLN A 205 9.89 -12.71 -26.13
N LYS A 206 8.80 -12.42 -26.83
CA LYS A 206 8.82 -11.70 -28.11
C LYS A 206 8.57 -10.19 -27.94
N GLU A 207 8.24 -9.75 -26.73
CA GLU A 207 7.94 -8.36 -26.42
C GLU A 207 9.22 -7.58 -26.10
N GLU A 208 9.25 -6.29 -26.40
CA GLU A 208 10.41 -5.43 -26.11
C GLU A 208 10.69 -5.32 -24.61
N CYS A 209 9.65 -5.43 -23.77
CA CYS A 209 9.74 -5.38 -22.31
C CYS A 209 10.19 -6.70 -21.65
N PHE A 210 10.63 -7.69 -22.44
CA PHE A 210 11.00 -9.01 -21.92
C PHE A 210 12.12 -8.94 -20.87
N ASN A 211 13.14 -8.11 -21.10
CA ASN A 211 14.28 -8.02 -20.19
C ASN A 211 13.86 -7.48 -18.81
N GLU A 212 13.00 -6.47 -18.78
CA GLU A 212 12.44 -5.89 -17.56
C GLU A 212 11.54 -6.91 -16.84
N PHE A 213 10.70 -7.62 -17.59
CA PHE A 213 9.88 -8.69 -17.04
C PHE A 213 10.74 -9.80 -16.42
N TYR A 214 11.73 -10.30 -17.15
CA TYR A 214 12.62 -11.37 -16.70
C TYR A 214 13.42 -10.97 -15.45
N ASN A 215 13.97 -9.75 -15.43
CA ASN A 215 14.73 -9.23 -14.30
C ASN A 215 13.85 -8.95 -13.06
N SER A 216 12.53 -8.85 -13.21
CA SER A 216 11.60 -8.70 -12.08
C SER A 216 11.27 -10.04 -11.39
N LEU A 217 11.59 -11.17 -12.00
CA LEU A 217 11.31 -12.48 -11.43
C LEU A 217 12.33 -12.82 -10.32
N PRO A 218 11.92 -13.57 -9.28
CA PRO A 218 12.82 -13.92 -8.18
C PRO A 218 14.07 -14.65 -8.67
N ASN A 219 15.24 -14.15 -8.29
CA ASN A 219 16.50 -14.85 -8.54
C ASN A 219 16.67 -15.94 -7.48
N TYR A 220 16.82 -17.20 -7.91
CA TYR A 220 16.99 -18.35 -7.02
C TYR A 220 18.18 -18.20 -6.03
N LYS A 221 19.15 -17.32 -6.33
CA LYS A 221 20.33 -17.09 -5.47
C LYS A 221 20.16 -16.02 -4.39
N GLU A 222 19.13 -15.19 -4.46
CA GLU A 222 18.86 -14.12 -3.50
C GLU A 222 17.47 -14.36 -2.92
N HIS A 223 17.41 -14.92 -1.71
CA HIS A 223 16.18 -15.28 -0.99
C HIS A 223 15.34 -14.05 -0.56
N THR A 224 15.07 -13.11 -1.46
CA THR A 224 14.39 -11.86 -1.11
C THR A 224 13.31 -11.53 -2.14
N TYR A 225 12.06 -11.79 -1.77
CA TYR A 225 10.85 -11.35 -2.48
C TYR A 225 10.59 -9.86 -2.20
N GLU A 226 11.53 -8.98 -2.55
CA GLU A 226 11.35 -7.54 -2.36
C GLU A 226 10.82 -6.87 -3.63
N LYS A 227 9.55 -6.44 -3.55
CA LYS A 227 8.80 -5.45 -4.35
C LYS A 227 7.41 -6.00 -4.70
N ARG A 228 6.43 -5.71 -3.84
CA ARG A 228 5.01 -5.98 -4.11
C ARG A 228 4.27 -4.66 -4.29
N PHE A 229 3.86 -4.38 -5.53
CA PHE A 229 2.91 -3.34 -5.89
C PHE A 229 1.54 -3.61 -5.25
N SER A 230 1.04 -2.68 -4.45
CA SER A 230 -0.39 -2.61 -4.09
C SER A 230 -0.88 -1.16 -4.19
N GLN A 231 -1.91 -0.89 -5.01
CA GLN A 231 -2.41 0.45 -5.32
C GLN A 231 -3.88 0.64 -4.93
N GLN A 232 -4.19 1.76 -4.26
CA GLN A 232 -5.53 2.37 -4.16
C GLN A 232 -5.35 3.91 -4.02
N CYS A 233 -6.16 4.73 -4.70
CA CYS A 233 -6.02 6.21 -4.72
C CYS A 233 -7.29 6.93 -4.17
N TYR A 234 -7.24 8.27 -4.00
CA TYR A 234 -8.32 9.33 -3.89
C TYR A 234 -8.62 9.99 -2.49
N VAL A 235 -8.45 11.33 -2.29
CA VAL A 235 -9.07 12.22 -1.21
C VAL A 235 -9.11 13.76 -1.49
N LEU A 236 -10.00 14.55 -0.81
CA LEU A 236 -10.08 16.03 -0.72
C LEU A 236 -9.71 16.66 0.66
N CYS A 237 -9.23 17.92 0.68
CA CYS A 237 -9.29 18.84 1.85
C CYS A 237 -9.36 20.36 1.47
N TRP A 238 -9.89 21.22 2.33
CA TRP A 238 -10.16 22.67 2.12
C TRP A 238 -9.01 23.58 2.57
N ILE A 239 -8.90 24.84 2.12
CA ILE A 239 -7.85 25.77 2.56
C ILE A 239 -8.38 27.17 2.86
N CYS A 240 -7.91 27.77 3.96
CA CYS A 240 -8.04 29.18 4.31
C CYS A 240 -6.73 29.69 4.93
N PRO A 241 -6.01 30.67 4.37
CA PRO A 241 -4.95 31.34 5.09
C PRO A 241 -5.55 32.45 5.96
N LYS A 242 -5.48 32.34 7.29
CA LYS A 242 -5.58 33.54 8.14
C LYS A 242 -4.25 34.27 8.10
N ALA A 243 -4.21 35.34 7.33
CA ALA A 243 -3.14 36.32 7.34
C ALA A 243 -3.03 36.96 8.74
N THR A 244 -1.90 36.73 9.42
CA THR A 244 -1.44 37.63 10.49
C THR A 244 -0.51 38.64 9.82
N LYS A 245 -0.90 39.92 9.91
CA LYS A 245 -0.18 41.08 9.36
C LYS A 245 1.30 41.08 9.72
N TRP A 246 2.14 41.47 8.75
CA TRP A 246 3.36 42.25 8.98
C TRP A 246 3.11 43.67 8.47
#